data_AF-A0A934AF15-F1
#
_entry.id   AF-A0A934AF15-F1
#
_cell.length_a   1.000
_cell.length_b   1.000
_cell.length_c   1.000
_cell.angle_alpha   90.00
_cell.angle_beta   90.00
_cell.angle_gamma   90.00
#
_symmetry.space_group_name_H-M   'P 1'
#
loop_
_entity.id
_entity.type
_entity.pdbx_description
1 polymer ?
#
loop_
_entity_poly.entity_id
_entity_poly.type
_entity_poly.pdbx_seq_one_letter_code
_entity_poly.pdbx_strand_id
1 'polypeptide(L)'
;MGKKDKDDTLDEYQKLKNEIIIEKVNEVFRSQPKNYVAALNELGFEYCEDDEDDEEMEEKNARPENKNQRDLIAFFEGEQDASEMILATFLAERNAEHPNFPLIRKYFKNANRKLKVLLLYGLDLYATRIDLLSDLAYFHEFENILSILIANYTRACVEEKDLEKFTELAQDFYDATNPDGYEALFALQEIFEPHTEQRKIIDFLIAEEEEAGKSMMPIKF
;
A
#
# COMPACT_ATOMS: atom_id res chain seq x y z
N MET A 1 24.88 -17.65 39.37
CA MET A 1 23.54 -18.21 39.09
C MET A 1 22.51 -17.32 39.78
N GLY A 2 21.56 -16.72 39.07
CA GLY A 2 20.55 -15.85 39.70
C GLY A 2 19.84 -14.81 38.82
N LYS A 3 19.83 -14.94 37.49
CA LYS A 3 19.14 -13.98 36.59
C LYS A 3 18.09 -14.59 35.64
N LYS A 4 17.92 -15.92 35.60
CA LYS A 4 17.00 -16.58 34.65
C LYS A 4 15.59 -16.80 35.21
N ASP A 5 15.46 -17.12 36.50
CA ASP A 5 14.15 -17.44 37.12
C ASP A 5 13.20 -16.26 37.32
N LYS A 6 13.68 -15.00 37.26
CA LYS A 6 12.82 -13.82 37.46
C LYS A 6 12.06 -13.39 36.20
N ASP A 7 12.57 -13.77 35.02
CA ASP A 7 12.04 -13.36 33.73
C ASP A 7 10.82 -14.24 33.36
N ASP A 8 10.96 -15.56 33.51
CA ASP A 8 9.87 -16.54 33.28
C ASP A 8 8.65 -16.27 34.20
N THR A 9 8.87 -15.89 35.46
CA THR A 9 7.77 -15.57 36.39
C THR A 9 7.01 -14.31 36.01
N LEU A 10 7.65 -13.37 35.31
CA LEU A 10 7.01 -12.13 34.86
C LEU A 10 6.16 -12.40 33.61
N ASP A 11 6.68 -13.23 32.70
CA ASP A 11 5.97 -13.67 31.49
C ASP A 11 4.75 -14.52 31.81
N GLU A 12 4.85 -15.45 32.76
CA GLU A 12 3.71 -16.24 33.23
C GLU A 12 2.63 -15.37 33.88
N TYR A 13 3.02 -14.35 34.65
CA TYR A 13 2.09 -13.40 35.24
C TYR A 13 1.37 -12.56 34.18
N GLN A 14 2.11 -12.12 33.14
CA GLN A 14 1.55 -11.36 32.03
C GLN A 14 0.56 -12.20 31.21
N LYS A 15 0.90 -13.46 30.93
CA LYS A 15 0.01 -14.42 30.24
C LYS A 15 -1.28 -14.64 31.01
N LEU A 16 -1.19 -14.92 32.30
CA LEU A 16 -2.36 -15.16 33.15
C LEU A 16 -3.25 -13.91 33.24
N LYS A 17 -2.64 -12.72 33.33
CA LYS A 17 -3.38 -11.45 33.31
C LYS A 17 -4.13 -11.25 31.99
N ASN A 18 -3.51 -11.60 30.86
CA ASN A 18 -4.14 -11.50 29.54
C ASN A 18 -5.27 -12.52 29.38
N GLU A 19 -5.11 -13.76 29.84
CA GLU A 19 -6.16 -14.78 29.82
C GLU A 19 -7.39 -14.33 30.62
N ILE A 20 -7.19 -13.77 31.82
CA ILE A 20 -8.29 -13.22 32.64
C ILE A 20 -9.02 -12.09 31.92
N ILE A 21 -8.28 -11.24 31.19
CA ILE A 21 -8.86 -10.14 30.41
C ILE A 21 -9.69 -10.69 29.25
N ILE A 22 -9.16 -11.67 28.52
CA ILE A 22 -9.85 -12.32 27.38
C ILE A 22 -11.13 -13.01 27.85
N GLU A 23 -11.10 -13.71 28.98
CA GLU A 23 -12.28 -14.35 29.55
C GLU A 23 -13.37 -13.32 29.90
N LYS A 24 -13.00 -12.19 30.52
CA LYS A 24 -13.93 -11.11 30.86
C LYS A 24 -14.55 -10.47 29.63
N VAL A 25 -13.75 -10.19 28.60
CA VAL A 25 -14.23 -9.65 27.33
C VAL A 25 -15.21 -10.62 26.67
N ASN A 26 -14.87 -11.92 26.62
CA ASN A 26 -15.74 -12.96 26.10
C ASN A 26 -17.05 -13.10 26.90
N GLU A 27 -17.01 -12.94 28.21
CA GLU A 27 -18.19 -12.96 29.07
C GLU A 27 -19.12 -11.78 28.78
N VAL A 28 -18.59 -10.57 28.53
CA VAL A 28 -19.37 -9.40 28.13
C VAL A 28 -20.11 -9.65 26.82
N PHE A 29 -19.43 -10.20 25.80
CA PHE A 29 -20.07 -10.54 24.52
C PHE A 29 -21.18 -11.58 24.66
N ARG A 30 -21.02 -12.56 25.55
CA ARG A 30 -22.04 -13.61 25.79
C ARG A 30 -23.24 -13.12 26.61
N SER A 31 -22.99 -12.31 27.64
CA SER A 31 -24.00 -11.90 28.62
C SER A 31 -24.74 -10.63 28.24
N GLN A 32 -24.10 -9.72 27.48
CA GLN A 32 -24.66 -8.42 27.10
C GLN A 32 -24.52 -8.12 25.60
N PRO A 33 -24.97 -9.01 24.68
CA PRO A 33 -24.73 -8.86 23.24
C PRO A 33 -25.34 -7.62 22.59
N LYS A 34 -26.29 -6.94 23.26
CA LYS A 34 -26.91 -5.68 22.78
C LYS A 34 -26.36 -4.42 23.46
N ASN A 35 -25.48 -4.57 24.44
CA ASN A 35 -24.93 -3.47 25.25
C ASN A 35 -23.43 -3.66 25.55
N TYR A 36 -22.76 -4.49 24.74
CA TYR A 36 -21.38 -4.91 24.99
C TYR A 36 -20.42 -3.71 24.96
N VAL A 37 -20.70 -2.70 24.13
CA VAL A 37 -19.94 -1.44 24.04
C VAL A 37 -19.81 -0.76 25.40
N ALA A 38 -20.95 -0.48 26.06
CA ALA A 38 -20.95 0.16 27.37
C ALA A 38 -20.27 -0.72 28.43
N ALA A 39 -20.49 -2.03 28.39
CA ALA A 39 -19.89 -2.98 29.33
C ALA A 39 -18.37 -3.14 29.15
N LEU A 40 -17.86 -3.06 27.92
CA LEU A 40 -16.42 -3.05 27.63
C LEU A 40 -15.79 -1.73 28.06
N ASN A 41 -16.51 -0.61 27.89
CA ASN A 41 -16.06 0.70 28.39
C ASN A 41 -15.90 0.73 29.92
N GLU A 42 -16.82 0.10 30.66
CA GLU A 42 -16.69 -0.06 32.11
C GLU A 42 -15.49 -0.93 32.54
N LEU A 43 -15.03 -1.84 31.66
CA LEU A 43 -13.81 -2.63 31.85
C LEU A 43 -12.53 -1.88 31.47
N GLY A 44 -12.63 -0.62 31.03
CA GLY A 44 -11.51 0.22 30.63
C GLY A 44 -11.05 0.01 29.19
N PHE A 45 -11.86 -0.66 28.36
CA PHE A 45 -11.67 -0.67 26.91
C PHE A 45 -12.31 0.57 26.30
N GLU A 46 -11.86 0.97 25.13
CA GLU A 46 -12.51 2.02 24.34
C GLU A 46 -13.07 1.35 23.09
N TYR A 47 -14.38 1.44 22.91
CA TYR A 47 -15.02 0.96 21.70
C TYR A 47 -14.85 2.00 20.59
N CYS A 48 -14.14 1.63 19.53
CA CYS A 48 -14.05 2.39 18.29
C CYS A 48 -15.07 1.81 17.29
N GLU A 49 -16.06 2.61 16.88
CA GLU A 49 -16.91 2.29 15.73
C GLU A 49 -16.11 2.59 14.46
N ASP A 50 -15.79 1.59 13.63
CA ASP A 50 -15.21 1.76 12.29
C ASP A 50 -16.29 2.22 11.26
N ASP A 51 -17.27 3.03 11.66
CA ASP A 51 -18.57 3.16 10.95
C ASP A 51 -18.90 4.56 10.38
N GLU A 52 -17.92 5.43 10.15
CA GLU A 52 -17.99 6.45 9.08
C GLU A 52 -16.63 6.50 8.37
N ASP A 53 -16.60 6.34 7.05
CA ASP A 53 -15.38 6.34 6.22
C ASP A 53 -14.65 7.68 6.37
N ASP A 54 -13.75 7.75 7.36
CA ASP A 54 -12.95 8.95 7.68
C ASP A 54 -12.31 9.52 6.41
N GLU A 55 -11.92 8.66 5.46
CA GLU A 55 -11.34 9.08 4.20
C GLU A 55 -12.32 9.82 3.29
N GLU A 56 -13.57 9.37 3.18
CA GLU A 56 -14.59 10.04 2.35
C GLU A 56 -14.92 11.42 2.93
N MET A 57 -14.98 11.53 4.27
CA MET A 57 -15.18 12.80 4.95
C MET A 57 -14.00 13.76 4.75
N GLU A 58 -12.77 13.27 4.90
CA GLU A 58 -11.55 14.02 4.61
C GLU A 58 -11.54 14.55 3.16
N GLU A 59 -11.83 13.70 2.18
CA GLU A 59 -11.85 14.06 0.76
C GLU A 59 -12.90 15.12 0.44
N LYS A 60 -14.10 14.98 1.04
CA LYS A 60 -15.20 15.95 0.89
C LYS A 60 -14.86 17.30 1.51
N ASN A 61 -14.11 17.31 2.60
CA ASN A 61 -13.69 18.52 3.31
C ASN A 61 -12.42 19.13 2.73
N ALA A 62 -11.61 18.37 1.99
CA ALA A 62 -10.37 18.82 1.40
C ALA A 62 -10.58 20.02 0.46
N ARG A 63 -9.81 21.09 0.69
CA ARG A 63 -9.79 22.29 -0.14
C ARG A 63 -8.34 22.64 -0.49
N PRO A 64 -8.10 23.23 -1.67
CA PRO A 64 -6.76 23.69 -1.99
C PRO A 64 -6.36 24.86 -1.08
N GLU A 65 -5.18 24.74 -0.48
CA GLU A 65 -4.61 25.68 0.48
C GLU A 65 -3.57 26.60 -0.16
N ASN A 66 -2.95 26.14 -1.25
CA ASN A 66 -1.87 26.86 -1.92
C ASN A 66 -2.10 26.97 -3.44
N LYS A 67 -1.20 27.67 -4.14
CA LYS A 67 -1.31 27.86 -5.60
C LYS A 67 -1.13 26.53 -6.35
N ASN A 68 -0.14 25.73 -5.97
CA ASN A 68 0.17 24.44 -6.60
C ASN A 68 -1.04 23.51 -6.60
N GLN A 69 -1.71 23.38 -5.45
CA GLN A 69 -2.92 22.58 -5.30
C GLN A 69 -4.07 23.10 -6.17
N ARG A 70 -4.23 24.42 -6.31
CA ARG A 70 -5.22 25.01 -7.24
C ARG A 70 -4.90 24.70 -8.69
N ASP A 71 -3.64 24.82 -9.08
CA ASP A 71 -3.18 24.53 -10.44
C ASP A 71 -3.38 23.03 -10.77
N LEU A 72 -3.11 22.12 -9.81
CA LEU A 72 -3.39 20.69 -9.95
C LEU A 72 -4.87 20.38 -10.13
N ILE A 73 -5.75 21.01 -9.34
CA ILE A 73 -7.20 20.85 -9.48
C ILE A 73 -7.65 21.32 -10.87
N ALA A 74 -7.20 22.50 -11.31
CA ALA A 74 -7.54 23.02 -12.63
C ALA A 74 -7.12 22.03 -13.74
N PHE A 75 -5.95 21.41 -13.62
CA PHE A 75 -5.53 20.34 -14.52
C PHE A 75 -6.45 19.11 -14.45
N PHE A 76 -6.77 18.60 -13.25
CA PHE A 76 -7.63 17.42 -13.09
C PHE A 76 -9.07 17.64 -13.54
N GLU A 77 -9.53 18.89 -13.51
CA GLU A 77 -10.83 19.34 -14.03
C GLU A 77 -10.80 19.65 -15.53
N GLY A 78 -9.63 19.56 -16.16
CA GLY A 78 -9.44 19.62 -17.60
C GLY A 78 -9.27 21.03 -18.17
N GLU A 79 -8.98 22.01 -17.32
CA GLU A 79 -8.69 23.39 -17.74
C GLU A 79 -7.27 23.54 -18.33
N GLN A 80 -6.41 22.54 -18.13
CA GLN A 80 -5.02 22.53 -18.58
C GLN A 80 -4.63 21.17 -19.19
N ASP A 81 -3.54 21.19 -19.95
CA ASP A 81 -2.92 20.00 -20.52
C ASP A 81 -1.72 19.54 -19.69
N ALA A 82 -1.34 18.26 -19.85
CA ALA A 82 -0.21 17.69 -19.16
C ALA A 82 1.09 18.35 -19.64
N SER A 83 1.97 18.67 -18.69
CA SER A 83 3.27 19.27 -18.95
C SER A 83 4.24 18.91 -17.83
N GLU A 84 5.54 19.04 -18.09
CA GLU A 84 6.58 18.87 -17.06
C GLU A 84 6.34 19.75 -15.83
N MET A 85 5.78 20.96 -16.03
CA MET A 85 5.46 21.85 -14.91
C MET A 85 4.36 21.25 -14.02
N ILE A 86 3.26 20.77 -14.60
CA ILE A 86 2.18 20.13 -13.84
C ILE A 86 2.66 18.84 -13.16
N LEU A 87 3.48 18.05 -13.85
CA LEU A 87 4.09 16.86 -13.26
C LEU A 87 4.99 17.22 -12.07
N ALA A 88 5.84 18.23 -12.21
CA ALA A 88 6.69 18.70 -11.12
C ALA A 88 5.85 19.22 -9.94
N THR A 89 4.75 19.94 -10.21
CA THR A 89 3.81 20.39 -9.18
C THR A 89 3.17 19.21 -8.45
N PHE A 90 2.74 18.17 -9.18
CA PHE A 90 2.15 16.96 -8.60
C PHE A 90 3.14 16.23 -7.69
N LEU A 91 4.36 15.99 -8.19
CA LEU A 91 5.42 15.34 -7.43
C LEU A 91 5.84 16.15 -6.20
N ALA A 92 5.87 17.49 -6.31
CA ALA A 92 6.20 18.36 -5.20
C ALA A 92 5.13 18.36 -4.10
N GLU A 93 3.85 18.34 -4.48
CA GLU A 93 2.74 18.24 -3.52
C GLU A 93 2.76 16.88 -2.81
N ARG A 94 2.97 15.79 -3.56
CA ARG A 94 3.02 14.43 -2.99
C ARG A 94 4.18 14.24 -2.01
N ASN A 95 5.32 14.87 -2.27
CA ASN A 95 6.53 14.78 -1.44
C ASN A 95 6.67 15.96 -0.45
N ALA A 96 5.61 16.75 -0.24
CA ALA A 96 5.62 17.82 0.75
C ALA A 96 5.72 17.25 2.19
N GLU A 97 6.16 18.07 3.14
CA GLU A 97 6.20 17.68 4.56
C GLU A 97 4.80 17.38 5.12
N HIS A 98 3.80 18.13 4.64
CA HIS A 98 2.40 17.97 4.98
C HIS A 98 1.57 17.95 3.69
N PRO A 99 1.56 16.83 2.95
CA PRO A 99 0.84 16.72 1.69
C PRO A 99 -0.66 16.70 1.95
N ASN A 100 -1.44 17.40 1.11
CA ASN A 100 -2.90 17.33 1.19
C ASN A 100 -3.41 16.10 0.43
N PHE A 101 -3.11 14.90 0.95
CA PHE A 101 -3.49 13.64 0.31
C PHE A 101 -4.98 13.54 0.00
N PRO A 102 -5.91 13.92 0.90
CA PRO A 102 -7.35 13.84 0.61
C PRO A 102 -7.76 14.68 -0.61
N LEU A 103 -7.05 15.79 -0.89
CA LEU A 103 -7.34 16.63 -2.05
C LEU A 103 -7.06 15.92 -3.38
N ILE A 104 -6.04 15.07 -3.42
CA ILE A 104 -5.64 14.33 -4.63
C ILE A 104 -6.30 12.95 -4.67
N ARG A 105 -6.41 12.25 -3.54
CA ARG A 105 -6.97 10.89 -3.40
C ARG A 105 -8.33 10.74 -4.05
N LYS A 106 -9.22 11.73 -3.91
CA LYS A 106 -10.52 11.73 -4.58
C LYS A 106 -10.43 11.60 -6.10
N TYR A 107 -9.36 12.06 -6.75
CA TYR A 107 -9.19 11.93 -8.20
C TYR A 107 -8.72 10.52 -8.60
N PHE A 108 -8.00 9.81 -7.73
CA PHE A 108 -7.72 8.38 -7.88
C PHE A 108 -9.01 7.57 -7.75
N LYS A 109 -9.74 7.74 -6.64
CA LYS A 109 -11.01 7.02 -6.37
C LYS A 109 -12.06 7.21 -7.47
N ASN A 110 -12.06 8.36 -8.13
CA ASN A 110 -12.98 8.66 -9.25
C ASN A 110 -12.43 8.24 -10.63
N ALA A 111 -11.33 7.48 -10.71
CA ALA A 111 -10.69 7.09 -11.96
C ALA A 111 -10.48 8.28 -12.92
N ASN A 112 -9.98 9.40 -12.40
CA ASN A 112 -9.90 10.64 -13.16
C ASN A 112 -8.97 10.49 -14.38
N ARG A 113 -9.51 10.74 -15.58
CA ARG A 113 -8.79 10.59 -16.85
C ARG A 113 -7.57 11.52 -16.97
N LYS A 114 -7.63 12.74 -16.42
CA LYS A 114 -6.53 13.70 -16.47
C LYS A 114 -5.39 13.27 -15.53
N LEU A 115 -5.71 12.74 -14.35
CA LEU A 115 -4.73 12.12 -13.46
C LEU A 115 -4.01 10.95 -14.15
N LYS A 116 -4.75 10.02 -14.76
CA LYS A 116 -4.16 8.92 -15.53
C LYS A 116 -3.21 9.43 -16.63
N VAL A 117 -3.61 10.45 -17.38
CA VAL A 117 -2.76 11.08 -18.41
C VAL A 117 -1.48 11.65 -17.78
N LEU A 118 -1.55 12.27 -16.61
CA LEU A 118 -0.39 12.82 -15.93
C LEU A 118 0.59 11.74 -15.45
N LEU A 119 0.06 10.64 -14.89
CA LEU A 119 0.88 9.50 -14.44
C LEU A 119 1.61 8.87 -15.63
N LEU A 120 0.89 8.59 -16.73
CA LEU A 120 1.49 8.04 -17.94
C LEU A 120 2.49 9.00 -18.59
N TYR A 121 2.18 10.30 -18.62
CA TYR A 121 3.12 11.32 -19.07
C TYR A 121 4.41 11.34 -18.24
N GLY A 122 4.31 11.18 -16.93
CA GLY A 122 5.47 11.06 -16.04
C GLY A 122 6.29 9.80 -16.30
N LEU A 123 5.65 8.67 -16.50
CA LEU A 123 6.31 7.39 -16.79
C LEU A 123 6.96 7.36 -18.18
N ASP A 124 6.43 8.11 -19.15
CA ASP A 124 7.07 8.29 -20.44
C ASP A 124 8.42 9.02 -20.33
N LEU A 125 8.53 9.98 -19.42
CA LEU A 125 9.75 10.74 -19.15
C LEU A 125 10.71 10.03 -18.18
N TYR A 126 10.15 9.33 -17.18
CA TYR A 126 10.89 8.74 -16.06
C TYR A 126 10.38 7.32 -15.76
N ALA A 127 10.67 6.37 -16.66
CA ALA A 127 10.12 5.02 -16.61
C ALA A 127 10.41 4.26 -15.30
N THR A 128 11.55 4.50 -14.66
CA THR A 128 11.99 3.76 -13.44
C THR A 128 11.58 4.42 -12.13
N ARG A 129 10.69 5.44 -12.17
CA ARG A 129 10.17 6.10 -10.98
C ARG A 129 9.13 5.21 -10.28
N ILE A 130 9.58 4.44 -9.29
CA ILE A 130 8.75 3.56 -8.44
C ILE A 130 7.53 4.30 -7.92
N ASP A 131 7.73 5.50 -7.39
CA ASP A 131 6.65 6.31 -6.84
C ASP A 131 5.51 6.64 -7.83
N LEU A 132 5.81 6.82 -9.13
CA LEU A 132 4.79 6.99 -10.18
C LEU A 132 4.16 5.65 -10.59
N LEU A 133 4.91 4.55 -10.51
CA LEU A 133 4.40 3.21 -10.77
C LEU A 133 3.44 2.77 -9.66
N SER A 134 3.79 2.99 -8.39
CA SER A 134 2.92 2.76 -7.24
C SER A 134 1.67 3.65 -7.31
N ASP A 135 1.79 4.92 -7.74
CA ASP A 135 0.61 5.76 -8.00
C ASP A 135 -0.27 5.16 -9.12
N LEU A 136 0.33 4.59 -10.18
CA LEU A 136 -0.42 3.91 -11.24
C LEU A 136 -1.08 2.60 -10.76
N ALA A 137 -0.42 1.86 -9.87
CA ALA A 137 -0.97 0.68 -9.21
C ALA A 137 -2.15 1.04 -8.32
N TYR A 138 -2.04 2.09 -7.51
CA TYR A 138 -3.16 2.60 -6.73
C TYR A 138 -4.33 3.06 -7.60
N PHE A 139 -4.04 3.73 -8.73
CA PHE A 139 -5.07 4.07 -9.71
C PHE A 139 -5.76 2.83 -10.30
N HIS A 140 -5.02 1.72 -10.47
CA HIS A 140 -5.55 0.46 -11.01
C HIS A 140 -6.66 -0.13 -10.13
N GLU A 141 -6.61 0.08 -8.82
CA GLU A 141 -7.65 -0.38 -7.89
C GLU A 141 -9.04 0.21 -8.23
N PHE A 142 -9.08 1.38 -8.86
CA PHE A 142 -10.32 2.10 -9.21
C PHE A 142 -10.69 2.03 -10.70
N GLU A 143 -9.71 1.81 -11.58
CA GLU A 143 -9.93 1.52 -13.01
C GLU A 143 -9.10 0.31 -13.41
N ASN A 144 -9.72 -0.74 -13.94
CA ASN A 144 -8.95 -1.87 -14.46
C ASN A 144 -8.09 -1.44 -15.67
N ILE A 145 -6.78 -1.29 -15.43
CA ILE A 145 -5.76 -0.91 -16.39
C ILE A 145 -4.58 -1.88 -16.35
N LEU A 146 -4.82 -3.14 -15.96
CA LEU A 146 -3.79 -4.13 -15.70
C LEU A 146 -2.77 -4.25 -16.85
N SER A 147 -3.22 -4.23 -18.10
CA SER A 147 -2.32 -4.30 -19.27
C SER A 147 -1.38 -3.09 -19.37
N ILE A 148 -1.85 -1.89 -18.98
CA ILE A 148 -1.04 -0.67 -18.96
C ILE A 148 -0.05 -0.73 -17.79
N LEU A 149 -0.51 -1.22 -16.64
CA LEU A 149 0.32 -1.41 -15.44
C LEU A 149 1.49 -2.37 -15.73
N ILE A 150 1.18 -3.55 -16.27
CA ILE A 150 2.17 -4.55 -16.69
C ILE A 150 3.19 -3.95 -17.66
N ALA A 151 2.73 -3.21 -18.67
CA ALA A 151 3.62 -2.63 -19.66
C ALA A 151 4.61 -1.61 -19.06
N ASN A 152 4.15 -0.76 -18.14
CA ASN A 152 5.00 0.25 -17.52
C ASN A 152 5.99 -0.36 -16.53
N TYR A 153 5.56 -1.28 -15.65
CA TYR A 153 6.48 -1.98 -14.76
C TYR A 153 7.50 -2.82 -15.52
N THR A 154 7.07 -3.55 -16.55
CA THR A 154 7.99 -4.34 -17.38
C THR A 154 9.05 -3.44 -18.01
N ARG A 155 8.64 -2.28 -18.58
CA ARG A 155 9.56 -1.28 -19.11
C ARG A 155 10.52 -0.77 -18.03
N ALA A 156 10.02 -0.44 -16.85
CA ALA A 156 10.82 0.03 -15.73
C ALA A 156 11.89 -0.98 -15.32
N CYS A 157 11.53 -2.24 -15.12
CA CYS A 157 12.46 -3.32 -14.79
C CYS A 157 13.53 -3.52 -15.88
N VAL A 158 13.15 -3.43 -17.17
CA VAL A 158 14.09 -3.57 -18.29
C VAL A 158 15.06 -2.39 -18.40
N GLU A 159 14.61 -1.17 -18.08
CA GLU A 159 15.43 0.03 -18.17
C GLU A 159 16.32 0.26 -16.93
N GLU A 160 15.94 -0.25 -15.76
CA GLU A 160 16.68 -0.05 -14.52
C GLU A 160 18.01 -0.84 -14.50
N LYS A 161 19.07 -0.13 -14.14
CA LYS A 161 20.46 -0.64 -14.13
C LYS A 161 21.00 -0.77 -12.73
N ASP A 162 20.46 0.00 -11.79
CA ASP A 162 20.78 -0.09 -10.39
C ASP A 162 20.08 -1.32 -9.79
N LEU A 163 20.86 -2.25 -9.24
CA LEU A 163 20.33 -3.54 -8.79
C LEU A 163 19.46 -3.42 -7.52
N GLU A 164 19.73 -2.42 -6.68
CA GLU A 164 18.93 -2.17 -5.47
C GLU A 164 17.54 -1.67 -5.90
N LYS A 165 17.49 -0.65 -6.76
CA LYS A 165 16.24 -0.16 -7.33
C LYS A 165 15.51 -1.20 -8.17
N PHE A 166 16.24 -2.01 -8.92
CA PHE A 166 15.65 -3.11 -9.68
C PHE A 166 14.94 -4.11 -8.76
N THR A 167 15.55 -4.41 -7.60
CA THR A 167 14.95 -5.30 -6.60
C THR A 167 13.64 -4.72 -6.07
N GLU A 168 13.64 -3.43 -5.70
CA GLU A 168 12.43 -2.72 -5.28
C GLU A 168 11.35 -2.72 -6.37
N LEU A 169 11.73 -2.44 -7.63
CA LEU A 169 10.81 -2.45 -8.78
C LEU A 169 10.19 -3.82 -9.04
N ALA A 170 10.99 -4.89 -8.97
CA ALA A 170 10.51 -6.24 -9.21
C ALA A 170 9.51 -6.68 -8.12
N GLN A 171 9.78 -6.32 -6.86
CA GLN A 171 8.87 -6.57 -5.75
C GLN A 171 7.58 -5.76 -5.89
N ASP A 172 7.68 -4.45 -6.13
CA ASP A 172 6.52 -3.56 -6.31
C ASP A 172 5.65 -4.00 -7.50
N PHE A 173 6.26 -4.50 -8.58
CA PHE A 173 5.51 -5.07 -9.71
C PHE A 173 4.72 -6.32 -9.32
N TYR A 174 5.34 -7.23 -8.55
CA TYR A 174 4.65 -8.40 -8.02
C TYR A 174 3.49 -8.00 -7.12
N ASP A 175 3.74 -7.16 -6.11
CA ASP A 175 2.72 -6.73 -5.15
C ASP A 175 1.55 -6.01 -5.85
N ALA A 176 1.85 -5.19 -6.86
CA ALA A 176 0.85 -4.42 -7.61
C ALA A 176 -0.04 -5.26 -8.55
N THR A 177 0.36 -6.49 -8.90
CA THR A 177 -0.34 -7.30 -9.92
C THR A 177 -0.71 -8.71 -9.48
N ASN A 178 -0.17 -9.17 -8.35
CA ASN A 178 -0.56 -10.41 -7.70
C ASN A 178 -2.06 -10.46 -7.30
N PRO A 179 -2.71 -9.35 -6.85
CA PRO A 179 -4.16 -9.36 -6.60
C PRO A 179 -5.01 -9.72 -7.84
N ASP A 180 -4.52 -9.38 -9.04
CA ASP A 180 -5.14 -9.75 -10.31
C ASP A 180 -4.71 -11.13 -10.84
N GLY A 181 -3.84 -11.82 -10.11
CA GLY A 181 -3.29 -13.14 -10.46
C GLY A 181 -2.25 -13.11 -11.58
N TYR A 182 -1.56 -11.97 -11.78
CA TYR A 182 -0.47 -11.89 -12.74
C TYR A 182 0.86 -12.29 -12.08
N GLU A 183 1.53 -13.27 -12.69
CA GLU A 183 2.78 -13.85 -12.22
C GLU A 183 3.99 -12.98 -12.63
N ALA A 184 4.11 -11.77 -12.03
CA ALA A 184 5.08 -10.76 -12.46
C ALA A 184 6.53 -11.25 -12.44
N LEU A 185 6.96 -11.92 -11.37
CA LEU A 185 8.34 -12.39 -11.23
C LEU A 185 8.67 -13.46 -12.28
N PHE A 186 7.75 -14.39 -12.56
CA PHE A 186 7.92 -15.38 -13.62
C PHE A 186 7.94 -14.73 -15.02
N ALA A 187 7.12 -13.70 -15.26
CA ALA A 187 7.19 -12.96 -16.52
C ALA A 187 8.53 -12.23 -16.70
N LEU A 188 9.07 -11.60 -15.65
CA LEU A 188 10.41 -11.02 -15.66
C LEU A 188 11.48 -12.10 -15.87
N GLN A 189 11.30 -13.27 -15.27
CA GLN A 189 12.18 -14.41 -15.43
C GLN A 189 12.30 -14.84 -16.91
N GLU A 190 11.25 -14.76 -17.72
CA GLU A 190 11.32 -15.05 -19.15
C GLU A 190 12.07 -13.98 -19.97
N ILE A 191 12.12 -12.74 -19.47
CA ILE A 191 12.75 -11.60 -20.13
C ILE A 191 14.26 -11.57 -19.89
N PHE A 192 14.72 -11.85 -18.67
CA PHE A 192 16.13 -11.76 -18.31
C PHE A 192 16.87 -13.09 -18.47
N GLU A 193 18.01 -13.06 -19.16
CA GLU A 193 18.83 -14.25 -19.40
C GLU A 193 19.33 -14.88 -18.07
N PRO A 194 19.42 -16.23 -17.95
CA PRO A 194 19.79 -16.97 -16.73
C PRO A 194 21.06 -16.55 -15.99
N HIS A 195 21.94 -15.75 -16.63
CA HIS A 195 23.28 -15.46 -16.14
C HIS A 195 23.45 -14.00 -15.69
N THR A 196 22.40 -13.18 -15.82
CA THR A 196 22.43 -11.76 -15.41
C THR A 196 22.22 -11.62 -13.91
N GLU A 197 22.69 -10.51 -13.34
CA GLU A 197 22.45 -10.21 -11.92
C GLU A 197 20.96 -9.95 -11.65
N GLN A 198 20.25 -9.28 -12.57
CA GLN A 198 18.79 -9.11 -12.49
C GLN A 198 18.07 -10.44 -12.40
N ARG A 199 18.49 -11.43 -13.19
CA ARG A 199 17.88 -12.76 -13.17
C ARG A 199 18.11 -13.49 -11.84
N LYS A 200 19.29 -13.37 -11.25
CA LYS A 200 19.55 -13.92 -9.90
C LYS A 200 18.65 -13.29 -8.84
N ILE A 201 18.40 -11.98 -8.94
CA ILE A 201 17.47 -11.27 -8.04
C ILE A 201 16.06 -11.81 -8.22
N ILE A 202 15.57 -11.94 -9.46
CA ILE A 202 14.25 -12.50 -9.74
C ILE A 202 14.12 -13.93 -9.18
N ASP A 203 15.10 -14.79 -9.44
CA ASP A 203 15.10 -16.17 -8.96
C ASP A 203 15.11 -16.23 -7.42
N PHE A 204 15.79 -15.29 -6.76
CA PHE A 204 15.79 -15.14 -5.31
C PHE A 204 14.42 -14.71 -4.78
N LEU A 205 13.80 -13.68 -5.35
CA LEU A 205 12.47 -13.21 -4.94
C LEU A 205 11.40 -14.29 -5.10
N ILE A 206 11.45 -15.07 -6.20
CA ILE A 206 10.55 -16.22 -6.40
C ILE A 206 10.70 -17.25 -5.27
N ALA A 207 11.94 -17.55 -4.88
CA ALA A 207 12.20 -18.50 -3.81
C ALA A 207 11.68 -18.00 -2.45
N GLU A 208 11.83 -16.70 -2.15
CA GLU A 208 11.29 -16.10 -0.92
C GLU A 208 9.76 -16.18 -0.86
N GLU A 209 9.06 -15.85 -1.95
CA GLU A 209 7.60 -15.94 -2.02
C GLU A 209 7.10 -17.39 -1.84
N GLU A 210 7.78 -18.36 -2.45
CA GLU A 210 7.43 -19.77 -2.25
C GLU A 210 7.64 -20.24 -0.80
N GLU A 211 8.66 -19.73 -0.11
CA GLU A 211 8.90 -20.03 1.31
C GLU A 211 7.87 -19.35 2.22
N ALA A 212 7.53 -18.08 1.95
CA ALA A 212 6.51 -17.34 2.67
C ALA A 212 5.14 -18.05 2.56
N GLY A 213 4.75 -18.47 1.35
CA GLY A 213 3.52 -19.23 1.12
C GLY A 213 3.46 -20.58 1.83
N LYS A 214 4.60 -21.26 2.00
CA LYS A 214 4.70 -22.51 2.79
C LYS A 214 4.54 -22.25 4.29
N SER A 215 5.03 -21.12 4.80
CA SER A 215 4.95 -20.74 6.22
C SER A 215 3.53 -20.35 6.67
N MET A 216 2.73 -19.80 5.76
CA MET A 216 1.35 -19.39 6.01
C MET A 216 0.32 -20.53 5.94
N MET A 217 0.71 -21.75 5.58
CA MET A 217 -0.21 -22.89 5.63
C MET A 217 -0.61 -23.20 7.08
N PRO A 218 -1.92 -23.32 7.39
CA PRO A 218 -2.37 -23.54 8.76
C PRO A 218 -1.77 -24.85 9.30
N ILE A 219 -1.17 -24.76 10.49
CA ILE A 219 -0.82 -25.93 11.29
C ILE A 219 -2.12 -26.73 11.45
N LYS A 220 -2.18 -27.90 10.80
CA LYS A 220 -3.28 -28.82 11.00
C LYS A 220 -3.23 -29.30 12.46
N PHE A 221 -4.16 -28.82 13.26
CA PHE A 221 -4.48 -29.39 14.58
C PHE A 221 -5.20 -30.72 14.42
#